data_AF-A0A1V4QDM6-F1
#
_entry.id   AF-A0A1V4QDM6-F1
#
_cell.length_a   1.000
_cell.length_b   1.000
_cell.length_c   1.000
_cell.angle_alpha   90.00
_cell.angle_beta   90.00
_cell.angle_gamma   90.00
#
_symmetry.space_group_name_H-M   'P 1'
#
loop_
_entity.id
_entity.type
_entity.pdbx_description
1 polymer ?
#
loop_
_entity_poly.entity_id
_entity_poly.type
_entity_poly.pdbx_seq_one_letter_code
_entity_poly.pdbx_strand_id
1 'polypeptide(L)'
;MQVFDVKTMKVYPYEERGKNVFYEAKEFKVRIIELSPGGEIPDCKMSSYVIFYVIKGTAEVRVNQQKVNIEEGQCLITEPATLSVKTEDGVKIMGIQVVKS
;
A
#
# COMPACT_ATOMS: atom_id res chain seq x y z
N MET A 1 -21.97 5.58 2.26
CA MET A 1 -21.64 4.72 1.10
C MET A 1 -21.11 5.62 0.00
N GLN A 2 -19.94 5.33 -0.55
CA GLN A 2 -19.27 6.14 -1.58
C GLN A 2 -18.48 5.21 -2.51
N VAL A 3 -18.43 5.54 -3.80
CA VAL A 3 -17.64 4.83 -4.81
C VAL A 3 -16.37 5.64 -5.08
N PHE A 4 -15.22 4.97 -5.13
CA PHE A 4 -13.92 5.59 -5.42
C PHE A 4 -13.33 4.97 -6.70
N ASP A 5 -12.95 5.80 -7.67
CA ASP A 5 -12.22 5.35 -8.85
C ASP A 5 -10.72 5.34 -8.58
N VAL A 6 -10.23 4.27 -7.95
CA VAL A 6 -8.83 4.14 -7.54
C VAL A 6 -7.83 4.18 -8.70
N LYS A 7 -8.28 3.97 -9.95
CA LYS A 7 -7.42 4.06 -11.14
C LYS A 7 -7.07 5.51 -11.45
N THR A 8 -8.03 6.43 -11.33
CA THR A 8 -7.89 7.83 -11.72
C THR A 8 -7.60 8.79 -10.56
N MET A 9 -7.68 8.31 -9.31
CA MET A 9 -7.35 9.13 -8.13
C MET A 9 -5.94 9.72 -8.20
N LYS A 10 -5.86 11.01 -7.86
CA LYS A 10 -4.61 11.74 -7.67
C LYS A 10 -3.86 11.17 -6.48
N VAL A 11 -2.55 11.00 -6.65
CA VAL A 11 -1.64 10.58 -5.59
C VAL A 11 -0.66 11.72 -5.30
N TYR A 12 -0.44 11.95 -4.01
CA TYR A 12 0.51 12.93 -3.50
C TYR A 12 1.82 12.24 -3.11
N PRO A 13 2.97 12.96 -3.13
CA PRO A 13 4.26 12.44 -2.70
C PRO A 13 4.25 11.89 -1.27
N TYR A 14 5.29 11.12 -0.93
CA TYR A 14 5.37 10.43 0.36
C TYR A 14 5.34 11.37 1.57
N GLU A 15 5.89 12.57 1.44
CA GLU A 15 5.89 13.64 2.44
C GLU A 15 4.46 14.08 2.77
N GLU A 16 3.56 13.99 1.79
CA GLU A 16 2.15 14.35 1.87
C GLU A 16 1.23 13.12 1.93
N ARG A 17 1.77 11.93 2.25
CA ARG A 17 1.04 10.65 2.24
C ARG A 17 -0.26 10.63 3.05
N GLY A 18 -0.43 11.55 4.01
CA GLY A 18 -1.69 11.73 4.73
C GLY A 18 -2.85 12.11 3.81
N LYS A 19 -2.59 12.91 2.76
CA LYS A 19 -3.59 13.28 1.74
C LYS A 19 -4.03 12.10 0.87
N ASN A 20 -3.26 11.02 0.88
CA ASN A 20 -3.60 9.82 0.13
C ASN A 20 -4.57 8.89 0.89
N VAL A 21 -4.88 9.18 2.16
CA VAL A 21 -5.95 8.49 2.90
C VAL A 21 -7.29 9.04 2.42
N PHE A 22 -8.08 8.19 1.75
CA PHE A 22 -9.37 8.59 1.18
C PHE A 22 -10.57 8.00 1.91
N TYR A 23 -10.32 7.08 2.85
CA TYR A 23 -11.33 6.56 3.76
C TYR A 23 -10.68 6.21 5.11
N GLU A 24 -11.32 6.60 6.21
CA GLU A 24 -10.86 6.27 7.55
C GLU A 24 -12.08 6.04 8.46
N ALA A 25 -12.06 4.91 9.15
CA ALA A 25 -13.00 4.50 10.18
C ALA A 25 -12.22 3.97 11.40
N LYS A 26 -12.93 3.65 12.48
CA LYS A 26 -12.31 3.11 13.69
C LYS A 26 -11.61 1.77 13.43
N GLU A 27 -12.20 0.94 12.58
CA GLU A 27 -11.77 -0.43 12.33
C GLU A 27 -10.67 -0.52 11.26
N PHE A 28 -10.69 0.40 10.28
CA PHE A 28 -9.75 0.37 9.17
C PHE A 28 -9.60 1.73 8.50
N LYS A 29 -8.51 1.87 7.75
CA LYS A 29 -8.31 2.98 6.82
C LYS A 29 -7.80 2.49 5.47
N VAL A 30 -8.10 3.26 4.44
CA VAL A 30 -7.71 2.99 3.06
C VAL A 30 -6.96 4.18 2.49
N ARG A 31 -5.86 3.89 1.82
CA ARG A 31 -5.04 4.89 1.13
C ARG A 31 -4.61 4.43 -0.23
N ILE A 32 -4.33 5.39 -1.10
CA ILE A 32 -3.63 5.14 -2.36
C ILE A 32 -2.13 5.32 -2.16
N ILE A 33 -1.33 4.51 -2.83
CA ILE A 33 0.14 4.59 -2.83
C ILE A 33 0.56 4.54 -4.29
N GLU A 34 1.45 5.43 -4.68
CA GLU A 34 2.07 5.41 -5.99
C GLU A 34 3.57 5.66 -5.80
N LEU A 35 4.38 4.77 -6.35
CA LEU A 35 5.82 4.90 -6.39
C LEU A 35 6.22 5.02 -7.85
N SER A 36 7.00 6.04 -8.16
CA SER A 36 7.69 6.18 -9.44
C SER A 36 8.71 5.04 -9.63
N PRO A 37 9.22 4.82 -10.85
CA PRO A 37 10.36 3.92 -11.08
C PRO A 37 11.51 4.16 -10.10
N GLY A 38 12.03 3.09 -9.50
CA GLY A 38 13.04 3.13 -8.44
C GLY A 38 12.55 3.64 -7.08
N GLY A 39 11.26 3.94 -6.94
CA GLY A 39 10.66 4.45 -5.71
C GLY A 39 10.56 3.38 -4.62
N GLU A 40 10.62 3.82 -3.36
CA GLU A 40 10.56 2.94 -2.21
C GLU A 40 9.72 3.49 -1.06
N ILE A 41 9.21 2.57 -0.24
CA ILE A 41 8.74 2.80 1.11
C ILE A 41 9.72 2.08 2.04
N PRO A 42 10.44 2.81 2.91
CA PRO A 42 11.38 2.20 3.83
C PRO A 42 10.66 1.35 4.87
N ASP A 43 11.45 0.59 5.64
CA ASP A 43 10.95 -0.25 6.72
C ASP A 43 9.99 0.49 7.64
N CYS A 44 8.78 -0.03 7.73
CA CYS A 44 7.74 0.49 8.60
C CYS A 44 7.12 -0.65 9.39
N LYS A 45 7.22 -0.56 10.72
CA LYS A 45 6.59 -1.51 11.63
C LYS A 45 5.09 -1.23 11.68
N MET A 46 4.29 -2.22 11.27
CA MET A 46 2.84 -2.15 11.30
C MET A 46 2.29 -3.00 12.44
N SER A 47 1.56 -2.38 13.37
CA SER A 47 0.81 -3.08 14.44
C SER A 47 -0.55 -3.60 13.98
N SER A 48 -0.92 -3.31 12.73
CA SER A 48 -2.21 -3.63 12.10
C SER A 48 -2.02 -4.69 11.02
N TYR A 49 -3.10 -5.39 10.66
CA TYR A 49 -3.13 -6.17 9.43
C TYR A 49 -3.02 -5.22 8.24
N VAL A 50 -2.31 -5.64 7.19
CA VAL A 50 -2.13 -4.85 5.98
C VAL A 50 -2.58 -5.64 4.77
N ILE A 51 -3.32 -4.97 3.89
CA ILE A 51 -3.70 -5.48 2.59
C ILE A 51 -3.14 -4.51 1.54
N PHE A 52 -2.37 -5.03 0.60
CA PHE A 52 -1.95 -4.31 -0.60
C PHE A 52 -2.59 -4.94 -1.82
N TYR A 53 -3.44 -4.19 -2.50
CA TYR A 53 -3.99 -4.58 -3.80
C TYR A 53 -3.33 -3.76 -4.91
N VAL A 54 -2.68 -4.43 -5.87
CA VAL A 54 -1.96 -3.75 -6.94
C VAL A 54 -2.93 -3.33 -8.03
N ILE A 55 -3.07 -2.03 -8.21
CA ILE A 55 -3.93 -1.44 -9.25
C ILE A 55 -3.20 -1.43 -10.59
N LYS A 56 -1.89 -1.18 -10.60
CA LYS A 56 -1.05 -1.14 -11.80
C LYS A 56 0.43 -1.32 -11.43
N GLY A 57 1.20 -1.95 -12.31
CA GLY A 57 2.65 -2.10 -12.17
C GLY A 57 3.05 -3.25 -11.25
N THR A 58 4.29 -3.21 -10.74
CA THR A 58 4.87 -4.30 -9.95
C THR A 58 5.69 -3.78 -8.78
N ALA A 59 5.77 -4.54 -7.69
CA ALA A 59 6.61 -4.21 -6.55
C ALA A 59 7.18 -5.45 -5.86
N GLU A 60 8.42 -5.35 -5.37
CA GLU A 60 8.95 -6.27 -4.37
C GLU A 60 8.55 -5.73 -2.99
N VAL A 61 7.80 -6.53 -2.25
CA VAL A 61 7.46 -6.27 -0.85
C VAL A 61 8.30 -7.16 0.03
N ARG A 62 8.92 -6.57 1.05
CA ARG A 62 9.51 -7.33 2.14
C ARG A 62 8.55 -7.39 3.31
N VAL A 63 8.18 -8.60 3.71
CA VAL A 63 7.40 -8.87 4.92
C VAL A 63 8.33 -9.53 5.92
N ASN A 64 8.71 -8.80 6.96
CA ASN A 64 9.77 -9.16 7.90
C ASN A 64 11.10 -9.40 7.17
N GLN A 65 11.50 -10.67 6.98
CA GLN A 65 12.73 -11.07 6.29
C GLN A 65 12.46 -11.77 4.95
N GLN A 66 11.18 -11.95 4.59
CA GLN A 66 10.80 -12.62 3.35
C GLN A 66 10.46 -11.60 2.28
N LYS A 67 10.92 -11.85 1.06
CA LYS A 67 10.63 -11.03 -0.12
C LYS A 67 9.58 -11.73 -0.97
N VAL A 68 8.64 -10.95 -1.46
CA VAL A 68 7.59 -11.41 -2.37
C VAL A 68 7.37 -10.34 -3.43
N ASN A 69 7.14 -10.77 -4.66
CA ASN A 69 6.74 -9.87 -5.75
C ASN A 69 5.22 -9.85 -5.84
N ILE A 70 4.66 -8.66 -6.00
CA ILE A 70 3.24 -8.46 -6.31
C ILE A 70 3.11 -7.67 -7.61
N GLU A 71 2.13 -8.05 -8.42
CA GLU A 71 1.84 -7.46 -9.73
C GLU A 71 0.36 -7.12 -9.89
N GLU A 72 0.02 -6.43 -10.96
CA GLU A 72 -1.33 -5.94 -11.25
C GLU A 72 -2.42 -7.01 -11.05
N GLY A 73 -3.47 -6.64 -10.29
CA GLY A 73 -4.59 -7.53 -9.97
C GLY A 73 -4.32 -8.47 -8.78
N GLN A 74 -3.09 -8.55 -8.28
CA GLN A 74 -2.77 -9.36 -7.11
C GLN A 74 -2.98 -8.60 -5.80
N CYS A 75 -3.10 -9.38 -4.72
CA CYS A 75 -3.24 -8.89 -3.36
C CYS A 75 -2.24 -9.57 -2.43
N LEU A 76 -1.53 -8.78 -1.62
CA LEU A 76 -0.79 -9.26 -0.45
C LEU A 76 -1.60 -8.97 0.81
N ILE A 77 -1.72 -9.96 1.68
CA ILE A 77 -2.38 -9.82 2.99
C ILE A 77 -1.37 -10.27 4.05
N THR A 78 -1.16 -9.44 5.08
CA THR A 78 -0.24 -9.76 6.17
C THR A 78 -0.87 -9.50 7.53
N GLU A 79 -0.47 -10.30 8.51
CA GLU A 79 -0.55 -9.94 9.92
C GLU A 79 0.34 -8.72 10.23
N PRO A 80 0.29 -8.16 11.46
CA PRO A 80 1.26 -7.16 11.90
C PRO A 80 2.70 -7.61 11.64
N ALA A 81 3.43 -6.80 10.87
CA ALA A 81 4.76 -7.12 10.37
C ALA A 81 5.59 -5.84 10.16
N THR A 82 6.90 -5.99 9.97
CA THR A 82 7.72 -4.94 9.38
C THR A 82 7.61 -5.06 7.86
N LEU A 83 7.17 -3.99 7.20
CA LEU A 83 6.98 -3.95 5.76
C LEU A 83 7.91 -2.93 5.10
N SER A 84 8.47 -3.28 3.95
CA SER A 84 9.05 -2.33 3.00
C SER A 84 8.57 -2.64 1.60
N VAL A 85 8.51 -1.64 0.73
CA VAL A 85 8.06 -1.79 -0.66
C VAL A 85 9.07 -1.10 -1.55
N LYS A 86 9.48 -1.74 -2.65
CA LYS A 86 10.24 -1.09 -3.71
C LYS A 86 9.68 -1.47 -5.06
N THR A 87 9.91 -0.64 -6.06
CA THR A 87 9.52 -0.93 -7.44
C THR A 87 10.63 -0.53 -8.40
N GLU A 88 10.80 -1.30 -9.48
CA GLU A 88 11.73 -0.97 -10.55
C GLU A 88 11.05 -0.06 -11.58
N ASP A 89 9.87 -0.44 -12.08
CA ASP A 89 9.15 0.24 -13.16
C ASP A 89 8.03 1.19 -12.70
N GLY A 90 7.79 1.26 -11.40
CA GLY A 90 6.67 2.00 -10.82
C GLY A 90 5.49 1.10 -10.44
N VAL A 91 4.74 1.52 -9.42
CA VAL A 91 3.59 0.77 -8.92
C VAL A 91 2.52 1.71 -8.38
N LYS A 92 1.25 1.34 -8.57
CA LYS A 92 0.09 1.94 -7.90
C LYS A 92 -0.64 0.88 -7.09
N ILE A 93 -0.79 1.12 -5.79
CA ILE A 93 -1.30 0.17 -4.81
C ILE A 93 -2.42 0.83 -4.00
N MET A 94 -3.51 0.09 -3.77
CA MET A 94 -4.45 0.41 -2.70
C MET A 94 -3.99 -0.28 -1.42
N GLY A 95 -3.69 0.50 -0.39
CA GLY A 95 -3.32 0.01 0.92
C GLY A 95 -4.49 0.08 1.89
N ILE A 96 -4.84 -1.04 2.51
CA ILE A 96 -5.81 -1.11 3.60
C ILE A 96 -5.07 -1.50 4.87
N GLN A 97 -5.35 -0.79 5.96
CA GLN A 97 -4.84 -1.13 7.28
C GLN A 97 -6.02 -1.43 8.19
N VAL A 98 -6.09 -2.65 8.72
CA VAL A 98 -7.16 -3.11 9.60
C VAL A 98 -6.61 -3.25 11.01
N VAL A 99 -7.24 -2.55 11.96
CA VAL A 99 -6.81 -2.53 13.36
C VAL A 99 -6.90 -3.94 13.95
N LYS A 100 -5.82 -4.39 14.60
CA LYS A 100 -5.84 -5.65 15.35
C LYS A 100 -6.59 -5.44 16.66
N SER A 101 -7.60 -6.28 16.90
CA SER A 101 -8.43 -6.31 18.12
C SER A 101 -7.64 -6.74 19.35
#